data_AF-A0A511RHB5-F1
#
_entry.id   AF-A0A511RHB5-F1
#
_cell.length_a   1.000
_cell.length_b   1.000
_cell.length_c   1.000
_cell.angle_alpha   90.00
_cell.angle_beta   90.00
_cell.angle_gamma   90.00
#
_symmetry.space_group_name_H-M   'P 1'
#
loop_
_entity.id
_entity.type
_entity.pdbx_description
1 polymer ?
#
loop_
_entity_poly.entity_id
_entity_poly.type
_entity_poly.pdbx_seq_one_letter_code
_entity_poly.pdbx_strand_id
1 'polypeptide(L)'
;MRRFNPAILARLGVLLALAAAGSLLPPAPGAELVYRNCTECHALTTVLAARGLDRPGWSAVLERMEGYGLALSHEERARLLDYLAAQLGDRPAPTPATPAAADGKALYQEHCAACHQDPERAPLLRDRPAWREHPDYVAQVVLFGLSGPLYQDGRAYDAPMEPLPFLSDAQVAAIVEYLTQRPFTAESVARERAKGLTPSLVRLLRPAP
;
A
#
# COMPACT_ATOMS: atom_id res chain seq x y z
N MET A 1 -6.50 -10.26 79.11
CA MET A 1 -5.82 -11.56 78.90
C MET A 1 -6.76 -12.51 78.14
N ARG A 2 -6.60 -12.61 76.82
CA ARG A 2 -7.18 -13.69 75.99
C ARG A 2 -6.11 -14.13 74.99
N ARG A 3 -5.97 -15.45 74.90
CA ARG A 3 -4.79 -16.19 74.43
C ARG A 3 -4.69 -16.21 72.91
N PHE A 4 -3.47 -16.09 72.40
CA PHE A 4 -3.08 -16.36 71.01
C PHE A 4 -3.28 -17.85 70.70
N ASN A 5 -3.79 -18.18 69.50
CA ASN A 5 -3.63 -19.50 68.91
C ASN A 5 -3.23 -19.37 67.41
N PRO A 6 -1.99 -19.75 67.04
CA PRO A 6 -1.49 -19.66 65.67
C PRO A 6 -1.73 -20.99 64.95
N ALA A 7 -2.62 -20.98 63.96
CA ALA A 7 -2.78 -22.10 63.04
C ALA A 7 -3.06 -21.55 61.63
N ILE A 8 -1.96 -21.40 60.89
CA ILE A 8 -1.76 -21.90 59.52
C ILE A 8 -3.05 -22.05 58.70
N LEU A 9 -3.27 -21.13 57.75
CA LEU A 9 -3.89 -21.44 56.46
C LEU A 9 -3.29 -20.51 55.40
N ALA A 10 -2.08 -20.87 54.96
CA ALA A 10 -1.57 -20.44 53.66
C ALA A 10 -2.29 -21.26 52.59
N ARG A 11 -3.18 -20.65 51.80
CA ARG A 11 -3.58 -21.17 50.49
C ARG A 11 -3.91 -20.04 49.52
N LEU A 12 -2.96 -19.84 48.60
CA LEU A 12 -3.15 -19.66 47.16
C LEU A 12 -4.47 -19.02 46.71
N GLY A 13 -4.44 -17.70 46.51
CA GLY A 13 -5.26 -17.05 45.49
C GLY A 13 -4.44 -16.92 44.22
N VAL A 14 -4.67 -17.82 43.26
CA VAL A 14 -4.05 -17.84 41.93
C VAL A 14 -4.24 -16.48 41.25
N LEU A 15 -3.13 -15.76 41.01
CA LEU A 15 -3.10 -14.70 40.01
C LEU A 15 -3.31 -15.36 38.65
N LEU A 16 -4.54 -15.31 38.15
CA LEU A 16 -4.82 -15.62 36.76
C LEU A 16 -4.27 -14.45 35.93
N ALA A 17 -2.97 -14.44 35.67
CA ALA A 17 -2.44 -13.69 34.55
C ALA A 17 -2.98 -14.37 33.30
N LEU A 18 -4.06 -13.82 32.72
CA LEU A 18 -4.45 -14.19 31.37
C LEU A 18 -3.25 -13.90 30.49
N ALA A 19 -2.64 -14.96 29.96
CA ALA A 19 -1.76 -14.84 28.82
C ALA A 19 -2.57 -14.18 27.70
N ALA A 20 -2.25 -12.93 27.36
CA ALA A 20 -2.68 -12.35 26.11
C ALA A 20 -2.03 -13.17 25.00
N ALA A 21 -2.76 -14.15 24.46
CA ALA A 21 -2.41 -14.77 23.19
C ALA A 21 -2.24 -13.62 22.17
N GLY A 22 -1.06 -13.56 21.56
CA GLY A 22 -0.59 -12.40 20.81
C GLY A 22 -1.57 -11.93 19.74
N SER A 23 -2.26 -10.83 20.01
CA SER A 23 -2.89 -10.02 18.98
C SER A 23 -1.82 -9.60 17.99
N LEU A 24 -2.01 -9.97 16.72
CA LEU A 24 -1.11 -9.55 15.64
C LEU A 24 -1.13 -8.03 15.43
N LEU A 25 -2.18 -7.36 15.90
CA LEU A 25 -2.34 -5.91 15.88
C LEU A 25 -1.93 -5.27 17.22
N PRO A 26 -1.28 -4.09 17.21
CA PRO A 26 -1.03 -3.31 18.43
C PRO A 26 -2.33 -3.02 19.20
N PRO A 27 -2.39 -3.23 20.53
CA PRO A 27 -3.61 -2.99 21.30
C PRO A 27 -3.82 -1.49 21.54
N ALA A 28 -4.62 -0.85 20.69
CA ALA A 28 -5.05 0.55 20.82
C ALA A 28 -6.49 0.73 20.30
N PRO A 29 -7.20 1.83 20.68
CA PRO A 29 -8.55 2.08 20.19
C PRO A 29 -8.61 2.09 18.66
N GLY A 30 -9.53 1.32 18.08
CA GLY A 30 -9.67 1.11 16.64
C GLY A 30 -9.10 -0.23 16.14
N ALA A 31 -8.32 -0.96 16.93
CA ALA A 31 -7.86 -2.31 16.58
C ALA A 31 -9.04 -3.27 16.34
N GLU A 32 -10.09 -3.13 17.15
CA GLU A 32 -11.33 -3.90 17.04
C GLU A 32 -12.04 -3.66 15.70
N LEU A 33 -11.93 -2.46 15.12
CA LEU A 33 -12.50 -2.15 13.82
C LEU A 33 -11.74 -2.88 12.69
N VAL A 34 -10.43 -3.08 12.82
CA VAL A 34 -9.67 -3.87 11.83
C VAL A 34 -10.09 -5.34 11.90
N TYR A 35 -10.14 -5.92 13.09
CA TYR A 35 -10.58 -7.30 13.26
C TYR A 35 -12.02 -7.51 12.77
N ARG A 36 -12.93 -6.61 13.13
CA ARG A 36 -14.34 -6.76 12.78
C ARG A 36 -14.57 -6.61 11.28
N ASN A 37 -14.04 -5.56 10.65
CA ASN A 37 -14.46 -5.19 9.30
C ASN A 37 -13.49 -5.64 8.20
N CYS A 38 -12.19 -5.80 8.50
CA CYS A 38 -11.20 -6.13 7.47
C CYS A 38 -11.00 -7.64 7.32
N THR A 39 -11.29 -8.44 8.35
CA THR A 39 -11.15 -9.90 8.27
C THR A 39 -12.39 -10.63 7.77
N GLU A 40 -13.44 -9.89 7.40
CA GLU A 40 -14.65 -10.48 6.82
C GLU A 40 -14.42 -11.03 5.42
N CYS A 41 -13.55 -10.37 4.63
CA CYS A 41 -13.31 -10.75 3.23
C CYS A 41 -11.90 -11.31 2.96
N HIS A 42 -10.89 -10.96 3.76
CA HIS A 42 -9.52 -11.42 3.56
C HIS A 42 -8.76 -11.57 4.88
N ALA A 43 -7.69 -12.37 4.90
CA ALA A 43 -6.92 -12.60 6.12
C ALA A 43 -6.29 -11.31 6.67
N LEU A 44 -6.11 -11.26 8.00
CA LEU A 44 -5.47 -10.12 8.68
C LEU A 44 -4.06 -9.87 8.16
N THR A 45 -3.33 -10.91 7.77
CA THR A 45 -1.98 -10.81 7.19
C THR A 45 -1.93 -9.91 5.96
N THR A 46 -2.98 -9.88 5.13
CA THR A 46 -3.10 -8.96 3.99
C THR A 46 -3.14 -7.50 4.44
N VAL A 47 -3.83 -7.19 5.55
CA VAL A 47 -3.83 -5.84 6.14
C VAL A 47 -2.45 -5.49 6.68
N LEU A 48 -1.78 -6.45 7.35
CA LEU A 48 -0.44 -6.22 7.90
C LEU A 48 0.62 -6.03 6.81
N ALA A 49 0.42 -6.60 5.62
CA ALA A 49 1.30 -6.39 4.47
C ALA A 49 1.28 -4.92 3.98
N ALA A 50 0.22 -4.16 4.29
CA ALA A 50 0.11 -2.74 3.99
C ALA A 50 0.71 -1.82 5.09
N ARG A 51 1.37 -2.37 6.12
CA ARG A 51 2.08 -1.57 7.14
C ARG A 51 3.09 -0.61 6.50
N GLY A 52 3.25 0.56 7.11
CA GLY A 52 4.14 1.63 6.68
C GLY A 52 3.52 2.64 5.71
N LEU A 53 2.21 2.57 5.47
CA LEU A 53 1.48 3.64 4.80
C LEU A 53 1.27 4.80 5.77
N ASP A 54 1.43 6.03 5.28
CA ASP A 54 1.03 7.22 6.02
C ASP A 54 -0.50 7.36 6.04
N ARG A 55 -1.00 8.38 6.75
CA ARG A 55 -2.44 8.60 6.88
C ARG A 55 -3.15 8.73 5.50
N PRO A 56 -2.65 9.50 4.52
CA PRO A 56 -3.21 9.50 3.17
C PRO A 56 -3.24 8.10 2.52
N GLY A 57 -2.14 7.34 2.61
CA GLY A 57 -2.06 5.99 2.07
C GLY A 57 -3.11 5.04 2.67
N TRP A 58 -3.33 5.10 3.98
CA TRP A 58 -4.38 4.33 4.64
C TRP A 58 -5.79 4.78 4.26
N SER A 59 -6.04 6.09 4.03
CA SER A 59 -7.34 6.57 3.53
C SER A 59 -7.66 5.96 2.17
N ALA A 60 -6.68 5.91 1.27
CA ALA A 60 -6.86 5.31 -0.06
C ALA A 60 -7.12 3.79 0.00
N VAL A 61 -6.54 3.09 0.98
CA VAL A 61 -6.87 1.67 1.23
C VAL A 61 -8.32 1.53 1.67
N LEU A 62 -8.79 2.35 2.62
CA LEU A 62 -10.17 2.32 3.07
C LEU A 62 -11.15 2.60 1.93
N GLU A 63 -10.88 3.61 1.09
CA GLU A 63 -11.70 3.93 -0.08
C GLU A 63 -11.79 2.77 -1.08
N ARG A 64 -10.67 2.07 -1.30
CA ARG A 64 -10.67 0.89 -2.16
C ARG A 64 -11.51 -0.24 -1.58
N MET A 65 -11.40 -0.48 -0.28
CA MET A 65 -12.20 -1.52 0.39
C MET A 65 -13.69 -1.14 0.41
N GLU A 66 -14.02 0.14 0.58
CA GLU A 66 -15.39 0.66 0.46
C GLU A 66 -15.94 0.39 -0.94
N GLY A 67 -15.12 0.56 -1.98
CA GLY A 67 -15.46 0.16 -3.36
C GLY A 67 -15.69 -1.35 -3.53
N TYR A 68 -15.11 -2.19 -2.68
CA TYR A 68 -15.36 -3.64 -2.64
C TYR A 68 -16.48 -4.06 -1.68
N GLY A 69 -17.17 -3.10 -1.06
CA GLY A 69 -18.34 -3.36 -0.21
C GLY A 69 -18.10 -3.21 1.30
N LEU A 70 -16.93 -2.74 1.74
CA LEU A 70 -16.73 -2.32 3.12
C LEU A 70 -17.67 -1.15 3.44
N ALA A 71 -18.54 -1.33 4.43
CA ALA A 71 -19.44 -0.29 4.89
C ALA A 71 -19.04 0.17 6.29
N LEU A 72 -18.59 1.42 6.41
CA LEU A 72 -18.25 2.05 7.69
C LEU A 72 -19.07 3.33 7.85
N SER A 73 -19.50 3.62 9.08
CA SER A 73 -19.99 4.97 9.40
C SER A 73 -18.84 5.99 9.30
N HIS A 74 -19.17 7.28 9.15
CA HIS A 74 -18.16 8.34 9.10
C HIS A 74 -17.26 8.34 10.35
N GLU A 75 -17.83 8.10 11.53
CA GLU A 75 -17.11 8.03 12.80
C GLU A 75 -16.20 6.79 12.89
N GLU A 76 -16.67 5.63 12.43
CA GLU A 76 -15.84 4.42 12.40
C GLU A 76 -14.71 4.54 11.39
N ARG A 77 -14.96 5.12 10.22
CA ARG A 77 -13.94 5.39 9.22
C ARG A 77 -12.85 6.31 9.76
N ALA A 78 -13.23 7.37 10.46
CA ALA A 78 -12.27 8.29 11.09
C ALA A 78 -11.41 7.57 12.15
N ARG A 79 -12.04 6.82 13.07
CA ARG A 79 -11.33 6.06 14.11
C ARG A 79 -10.42 4.98 13.56
N LEU A 80 -10.89 4.25 12.54
CA LEU A 80 -10.10 3.22 11.87
C LEU A 80 -8.89 3.84 11.17
N LEU A 81 -9.06 4.97 10.49
CA LEU A 81 -7.96 5.69 9.85
C LEU A 81 -6.93 6.21 10.87
N ASP A 82 -7.38 6.73 12.02
CA ASP A 82 -6.50 7.13 13.12
C ASP A 82 -5.66 5.96 13.62
N TYR A 83 -6.29 4.81 13.86
CA TYR A 83 -5.61 3.61 14.31
C TYR A 83 -4.59 3.10 13.29
N LEU A 84 -4.99 2.96 12.03
CA LEU A 84 -4.13 2.44 10.96
C LEU A 84 -2.89 3.33 10.76
N ALA A 85 -3.08 4.66 10.73
CA ALA A 85 -1.97 5.59 10.59
C ALA A 85 -1.05 5.58 11.82
N ALA A 86 -1.60 5.58 13.04
CA ALA A 86 -0.79 5.67 14.25
C ALA A 86 -0.10 4.35 14.63
N GLN A 87 -0.73 3.21 14.36
CA GLN A 87 -0.27 1.90 14.84
C GLN A 87 0.38 1.07 13.74
N LEU A 88 0.01 1.31 12.48
CA LEU A 88 0.51 0.59 11.32
C LEU A 88 1.21 1.51 10.31
N GLY A 89 1.37 2.81 10.60
CA GLY A 89 2.02 3.76 9.70
C GLY A 89 3.52 3.93 9.88
N ASP A 90 4.07 3.52 11.03
CA ASP A 90 5.51 3.63 11.30
C ASP A 90 6.31 2.50 10.64
N ARG A 91 6.51 2.64 9.33
CA ARG A 91 7.79 2.30 8.72
C ARG A 91 8.44 3.65 8.41
N PRO A 92 9.72 3.90 8.74
CA PRO A 92 10.40 5.05 8.17
C PRO A 92 10.15 5.02 6.67
N ALA A 93 9.64 6.12 6.10
CA ALA A 93 9.60 6.30 4.64
C ALA A 93 10.92 5.76 4.11
N PRO A 94 10.93 4.89 3.08
CA PRO A 94 12.15 4.22 2.64
C PRO A 94 13.23 5.28 2.58
N THR A 95 14.19 5.18 3.51
CA THR A 95 15.30 6.13 3.59
C THR A 95 15.85 6.19 2.18
N PRO A 96 16.09 7.38 1.59
CA PRO A 96 16.70 7.43 0.28
C PRO A 96 17.96 6.57 0.37
N ALA A 97 17.90 5.40 -0.27
CA ALA A 97 19.09 4.61 -0.47
C ALA A 97 20.03 5.56 -1.19
N THR A 98 21.25 5.68 -0.68
CA THR A 98 22.33 6.23 -1.50
C THR A 98 22.23 5.46 -2.83
N PRO A 99 22.02 6.12 -3.97
CA PRO A 99 21.78 5.39 -5.20
C PRO A 99 23.08 4.68 -5.57
N ALA A 100 23.21 3.42 -5.15
CA ALA A 100 23.64 2.44 -6.13
C ALA A 100 22.57 2.55 -7.21
N ALA A 101 22.95 3.06 -8.38
CA ALA A 101 22.03 3.30 -9.49
C ALA A 101 21.12 2.07 -9.62
N ALA A 102 19.86 2.22 -9.20
CA ALA A 102 18.91 1.13 -9.30
C ALA A 102 18.76 0.88 -10.80
N ASP A 103 19.14 -0.30 -11.28
CA ASP A 103 19.04 -0.59 -12.70
C ASP A 103 17.55 -0.68 -13.07
N GLY A 104 17.02 0.37 -13.69
CA GLY A 104 15.63 0.45 -14.10
C GLY A 104 15.22 -0.69 -15.04
N LYS A 105 16.17 -1.23 -15.83
CA LYS A 105 15.93 -2.40 -16.66
C LYS A 105 15.75 -3.65 -15.79
N ALA A 106 16.60 -3.86 -14.80
CA ALA A 106 16.48 -5.00 -13.89
C ALA A 106 15.15 -4.97 -13.13
N LEU A 107 14.78 -3.81 -12.58
CA LEU A 107 13.50 -3.60 -11.90
C LEU A 107 12.29 -3.86 -12.83
N TYR A 108 12.37 -3.42 -14.08
CA TYR A 108 11.33 -3.72 -15.07
C TYR A 108 11.21 -5.23 -15.33
N GLN A 109 12.33 -5.95 -15.42
CA GLN A 109 12.32 -7.40 -15.60
C GLN A 109 11.71 -8.13 -14.40
N GLU A 110 11.98 -7.63 -13.19
CA GLU A 110 11.49 -8.24 -11.95
C GLU A 110 9.99 -8.01 -11.74
N HIS A 111 9.48 -6.81 -12.03
CA HIS A 111 8.14 -6.41 -11.60
C HIS A 111 7.13 -6.18 -12.73
N CYS A 112 7.57 -5.92 -13.96
CA CYS A 112 6.69 -5.50 -15.05
C CYS A 112 6.63 -6.52 -16.19
N ALA A 113 7.77 -7.15 -16.48
CA ALA A 113 7.96 -7.98 -17.67
C ALA A 113 6.99 -9.15 -17.80
N ALA A 114 6.59 -9.76 -16.69
CA ALA A 114 5.68 -10.92 -16.67
C ALA A 114 4.33 -10.67 -17.38
N CYS A 115 3.90 -9.41 -17.45
CA CYS A 115 2.71 -8.98 -18.17
C CYS A 115 3.06 -8.09 -19.38
N HIS A 116 4.00 -7.16 -19.24
CA HIS A 116 4.24 -6.09 -20.22
C HIS A 116 5.21 -6.43 -21.35
N GLN A 117 5.70 -7.68 -21.44
CA GLN A 117 6.45 -8.18 -22.59
C GLN A 117 5.57 -8.96 -23.59
N ASP A 118 4.32 -9.23 -23.23
CA ASP A 118 3.38 -9.98 -24.03
C ASP A 118 2.11 -9.14 -24.27
N PRO A 119 1.85 -8.70 -25.51
CA PRO A 119 0.67 -7.89 -25.82
C PRO A 119 -0.65 -8.65 -25.62
N GLU A 120 -0.63 -9.98 -25.44
CA GLU A 120 -1.82 -10.75 -25.04
C GLU A 120 -2.18 -10.57 -23.57
N ARG A 121 -1.22 -10.18 -22.73
CA ARG A 121 -1.43 -10.02 -21.28
C ARG A 121 -1.67 -8.57 -20.89
N ALA A 122 -0.86 -7.65 -21.40
CA ALA A 122 -0.95 -6.24 -21.04
C ALA A 122 -0.38 -5.34 -22.16
N PRO A 123 -0.71 -4.03 -22.14
CA PRO A 123 -0.15 -3.10 -23.11
C PRO A 123 1.37 -3.08 -23.06
N LEU A 124 2.02 -3.07 -24.22
CA LEU A 124 3.47 -2.96 -24.31
C LEU A 124 3.94 -1.58 -23.83
N LEU A 125 4.97 -1.61 -22.99
CA LEU A 125 5.50 -0.42 -22.32
C LEU A 125 6.76 0.15 -23.00
N ARG A 126 7.57 -0.69 -23.64
CA ARG A 126 8.80 -0.21 -24.28
C ARG A 126 8.54 0.39 -25.65
N ASP A 127 9.51 1.20 -26.10
CA ASP A 127 9.53 1.83 -27.42
C ASP A 127 8.32 2.75 -27.68
N ARG A 128 7.91 3.49 -26.65
CA ARG A 128 6.78 4.43 -26.68
C ARG A 128 7.27 5.88 -26.62
N PRO A 129 7.37 6.60 -27.77
CA PRO A 129 7.89 7.97 -27.80
C PRO A 129 7.09 8.95 -26.93
N ALA A 130 5.77 8.76 -26.86
CA ALA A 130 4.88 9.59 -26.03
C ALA A 130 5.31 9.60 -24.56
N TRP A 131 5.95 8.55 -24.06
CA TRP A 131 6.33 8.45 -22.66
C TRP A 131 7.46 9.38 -22.28
N ARG A 132 8.33 9.72 -23.23
CA ARG A 132 9.43 10.68 -23.03
C ARG A 132 8.93 12.07 -22.64
N GLU A 133 7.76 12.46 -23.16
CA GLU A 133 7.11 13.74 -22.87
C GLU A 133 6.24 13.71 -21.61
N HIS A 134 5.92 12.51 -21.11
CA HIS A 134 5.00 12.32 -19.98
C HIS A 134 5.57 11.39 -18.88
N PRO A 135 6.79 11.64 -18.35
CA PRO A 135 7.38 10.80 -17.32
C PRO A 135 6.60 10.83 -15.99
N ASP A 136 5.96 11.96 -15.67
CA ASP A 136 5.10 12.07 -14.49
C ASP A 136 3.90 11.13 -14.58
N TYR A 137 3.29 11.01 -15.76
CA TYR A 137 2.19 10.07 -15.99
C TYR A 137 2.64 8.62 -15.81
N VAL A 138 3.81 8.26 -16.33
CA VAL A 138 4.39 6.91 -16.13
C VAL A 138 4.62 6.64 -14.63
N ALA A 139 5.14 7.62 -13.89
CA ALA A 139 5.29 7.50 -12.43
C ALA A 139 3.93 7.30 -11.73
N GLN A 140 2.92 8.10 -12.07
CA GLN A 140 1.57 8.00 -11.49
C GLN A 140 0.94 6.62 -11.73
N VAL A 141 1.10 6.05 -12.93
CA VAL A 141 0.61 4.70 -13.25
C VAL A 141 1.28 3.64 -12.36
N VAL A 142 2.59 3.74 -12.11
CA VAL A 142 3.29 2.81 -11.19
C VAL A 142 2.85 2.99 -9.74
N LEU A 143 2.67 4.24 -9.30
CA LEU A 143 2.34 4.59 -7.92
C LEU A 143 0.89 4.28 -7.53
N PHE A 144 -0.04 4.54 -8.44
CA PHE A 144 -1.48 4.54 -8.14
C PHE A 144 -2.26 3.52 -8.95
N GLY A 145 -1.63 2.87 -9.93
CA GLY A 145 -2.28 1.94 -10.83
C GLY A 145 -3.08 2.63 -11.94
N LEU A 146 -3.76 1.82 -12.74
CA LEU A 146 -4.61 2.27 -13.84
C LEU A 146 -5.82 1.35 -13.96
N SER A 147 -7.01 1.89 -14.25
CA SER A 147 -8.21 1.09 -14.42
C SER A 147 -9.10 1.61 -15.56
N GLY A 148 -9.93 0.72 -16.10
CA GLY A 148 -10.89 0.99 -17.17
C GLY A 148 -10.34 0.76 -18.58
N PRO A 149 -11.22 0.87 -19.61
CA PRO A 149 -10.94 0.35 -20.95
C PRO A 149 -9.93 1.21 -21.71
N LEU A 150 -8.88 0.61 -22.24
CA LEU A 150 -7.82 1.32 -22.96
C LEU A 150 -7.53 0.61 -24.28
N TYR A 151 -7.17 1.38 -25.30
CA TYR A 151 -6.76 0.84 -26.59
C TYR A 151 -5.27 1.09 -26.84
N GLN A 152 -4.60 0.08 -27.38
CA GLN A 152 -3.23 0.16 -27.87
C GLN A 152 -3.12 -0.70 -29.14
N ASP A 153 -2.75 -0.08 -30.25
CA ASP A 153 -2.55 -0.75 -31.54
C ASP A 153 -3.77 -1.59 -31.99
N GLY A 154 -4.98 -1.05 -31.75
CA GLY A 154 -6.26 -1.68 -32.09
C GLY A 154 -6.76 -2.74 -31.08
N ARG A 155 -5.95 -3.11 -30.08
CA ARG A 155 -6.33 -4.05 -29.02
C ARG A 155 -6.91 -3.32 -27.81
N ALA A 156 -8.02 -3.84 -27.29
CA ALA A 156 -8.64 -3.36 -26.06
C ALA A 156 -8.04 -4.09 -24.84
N TYR A 157 -7.79 -3.36 -23.77
CA TYR A 157 -7.42 -3.88 -22.45
C TYR A 157 -8.32 -3.23 -21.41
N ASP A 158 -8.80 -4.01 -20.45
CA ASP A 158 -9.65 -3.51 -19.36
C ASP A 158 -9.27 -4.09 -17.99
N ALA A 159 -8.28 -4.99 -17.97
CA ALA A 159 -7.71 -5.49 -16.73
C ALA A 159 -7.05 -4.32 -15.98
N PRO A 160 -7.31 -4.17 -14.66
CA PRO A 160 -6.63 -3.17 -13.86
C PRO A 160 -5.12 -3.43 -13.85
N MET A 161 -4.34 -2.36 -13.83
CA MET A 161 -2.93 -2.41 -13.41
C MET A 161 -2.89 -2.01 -11.94
N GLU A 162 -2.58 -2.96 -11.06
CA GLU A 162 -2.44 -2.67 -9.64
C GLU A 162 -1.22 -1.76 -9.37
N PRO A 163 -1.32 -0.83 -8.39
CA PRO A 163 -0.17 -0.06 -7.95
C PRO A 163 0.90 -0.97 -7.34
N LEU A 164 2.15 -0.51 -7.40
CA LEU A 164 3.31 -1.19 -6.81
C LEU A 164 3.83 -0.41 -5.60
N PRO A 165 3.08 -0.37 -4.47
CA PRO A 165 3.40 0.50 -3.32
C PRO A 165 4.67 0.09 -2.57
N PHE A 166 5.18 -1.12 -2.83
CA PHE A 166 6.41 -1.63 -2.23
C PHE A 166 7.67 -1.03 -2.87
N LEU A 167 7.57 -0.43 -4.06
CA LEU A 167 8.69 0.25 -4.70
C LEU A 167 8.98 1.60 -4.03
N SER A 168 10.25 1.79 -3.65
CA SER A 168 10.77 3.07 -3.18
C SER A 168 10.79 4.12 -4.29
N ASP A 169 10.84 5.40 -3.92
CA ASP A 169 10.87 6.49 -4.90
C ASP A 169 12.08 6.43 -5.84
N ALA A 170 13.23 5.97 -5.34
CA ALA A 170 14.42 5.74 -6.17
C ALA A 170 14.22 4.61 -7.19
N GLN A 171 13.53 3.52 -6.82
CA GLN A 171 13.22 2.42 -7.73
C GLN A 171 12.20 2.84 -8.79
N VAL A 172 11.14 3.55 -8.40
CA VAL A 172 10.17 4.10 -9.36
C VAL A 172 10.86 5.07 -10.32
N ALA A 173 11.74 5.94 -9.82
CA ALA A 173 12.48 6.87 -10.66
C ALA A 173 13.32 6.14 -11.71
N ALA A 174 14.09 5.13 -11.31
CA ALA A 174 14.89 4.32 -12.24
C ALA A 174 14.03 3.61 -13.30
N ILE A 175 12.86 3.06 -12.91
CA ILE A 175 11.92 2.44 -13.86
C ILE A 175 11.41 3.49 -14.85
N VAL A 176 11.01 4.68 -14.38
CA VAL A 176 10.53 5.77 -15.24
C VAL A 176 11.64 6.22 -16.19
N GLU A 177 12.89 6.36 -15.73
CA GLU A 177 14.03 6.69 -16.58
C GLU A 177 14.24 5.65 -17.69
N TYR A 178 14.20 4.37 -17.32
CA TYR A 178 14.33 3.26 -18.27
C TYR A 178 13.21 3.23 -19.31
N LEU A 179 11.96 3.49 -18.90
CA LEU A 179 10.80 3.45 -19.78
C LEU A 179 10.71 4.67 -20.69
N THR A 180 11.05 5.85 -20.16
CA THR A 180 10.93 7.13 -20.88
C THR A 180 12.19 7.53 -21.63
N GLN A 181 13.32 6.86 -21.32
CA GLN A 181 14.65 7.21 -21.83
C GLN A 181 14.98 8.69 -21.56
N ARG A 182 14.60 9.18 -20.37
CA ARG A 182 14.75 10.56 -19.91
C ARG A 182 15.07 10.60 -18.43
N PRO A 183 15.94 11.52 -17.95
CA PRO A 183 16.23 11.65 -16.53
C PRO A 183 14.97 11.90 -15.68
N PHE A 184 14.88 11.23 -14.53
CA PHE A 184 13.78 11.33 -13.58
C PHE A 184 14.31 11.09 -12.16
N THR A 185 13.75 11.76 -11.17
CA THR A 185 14.35 11.78 -9.82
C THR A 185 13.41 11.20 -8.77
N ALA A 186 13.98 10.66 -7.69
CA ALA A 186 13.20 10.25 -6.51
C ALA A 186 12.38 11.41 -5.94
N GLU A 187 12.88 12.65 -6.01
CA GLU A 187 12.12 13.84 -5.59
C GLU A 187 10.90 14.10 -6.49
N SER A 188 11.05 13.91 -7.81
CA SER A 188 9.91 13.96 -8.73
C SER A 188 8.87 12.90 -8.36
N VAL A 189 9.31 11.66 -8.09
CA VAL A 189 8.39 10.59 -7.65
C VAL A 189 7.69 10.96 -6.34
N ALA A 190 8.40 11.51 -5.36
CA ALA A 190 7.81 11.92 -4.09
C ALA A 190 6.72 12.99 -4.30
N ARG A 191 6.94 13.96 -5.20
CA ARG A 191 5.92 14.95 -5.58
C ARG A 191 4.70 14.31 -6.22
N GLU A 192 4.89 13.33 -7.09
CA GLU A 192 3.77 12.59 -7.70
C GLU A 192 3.01 11.76 -6.66
N ARG A 193 3.73 11.07 -5.77
CA ARG A 193 3.16 10.25 -4.69
C ARG A 193 2.28 11.07 -3.75
N ALA A 194 2.72 12.29 -3.43
CA ALA A 194 1.98 13.21 -2.56
C ALA A 194 0.61 13.66 -3.13
N LYS A 195 0.36 13.46 -4.43
CA LYS A 195 -0.94 13.81 -5.05
C LYS A 195 -2.08 12.87 -4.67
N GLY A 196 -1.79 11.67 -4.16
CA GLY A 196 -2.81 10.72 -3.69
C GLY A 196 -3.85 10.37 -4.74
N LEU A 197 -3.45 10.14 -5.98
CA LEU A 197 -4.38 9.89 -7.09
C LEU A 197 -5.03 8.52 -6.98
N THR A 198 -6.24 8.39 -7.55
CA THR A 198 -6.92 7.11 -7.74
C THR A 198 -6.62 6.56 -9.15
N PRO A 199 -6.72 5.22 -9.38
CA PRO A 199 -6.51 4.63 -10.70
C PRO A 199 -7.37 5.27 -11.81
N SER A 200 -8.62 5.63 -11.48
CA SER A 200 -9.55 6.28 -12.40
C SER A 200 -9.15 7.72 -12.71
N LEU A 201 -8.56 8.45 -11.76
CA LEU A 201 -8.02 9.79 -12.00
C LEU A 201 -6.75 9.72 -12.86
N VAL A 202 -5.86 8.77 -12.60
CA VAL A 202 -4.65 8.57 -13.43
C VAL A 202 -5.05 8.33 -14.89
N ARG A 203 -6.09 7.53 -15.15
CA ARG A 203 -6.61 7.33 -16.51
C ARG A 203 -6.94 8.64 -17.23
N LEU A 204 -7.53 9.62 -16.55
CA LEU A 204 -7.88 10.92 -17.15
C LEU A 204 -6.65 11.76 -17.53
N LEU A 205 -5.50 11.46 -16.94
CA LEU A 205 -4.22 12.11 -17.22
C LEU A 205 -3.46 11.44 -18.37
N ARG A 206 -4.00 10.36 -18.95
CA ARG A 206 -3.34 9.62 -20.03
C ARG A 206 -3.11 10.55 -21.23
N PRO A 207 -1.87 10.67 -21.73
CA PRO A 207 -1.59 11.43 -22.93
C PRO A 207 -2.28 10.80 -24.15
N ALA A 208 -2.59 11.63 -25.13
CA ALA A 208 -3.15 11.17 -26.40
C ALA A 208 -2.23 10.12 -27.05
N PRO A 209 -2.80 9.11 -27.74
CA PRO A 209 -2.04 8.05 -28.39
C PRO A 209 -1.08 8.57 -29.48
#